data_AF-A0A7V9SXL2-F1
#
_entry.id   AF-A0A7V9SXL2-F1
#
_cell.length_a   1.000
_cell.length_b   1.000
_cell.length_c   1.000
_cell.angle_alpha   90.00
_cell.angle_beta   90.00
_cell.angle_gamma   90.00
#
_symmetry.space_group_name_H-M   'P 1'
#
loop_
_entity.id
_entity.type
_entity.pdbx_description
1 polymer ?
#
loop_
_entity_poly.entity_id
_entity_poly.type
_entity_poly.pdbx_seq_one_letter_code
_entity_poly.pdbx_strand_id
1 'polypeptide(L)'
;ADIVFDIGAHIGFYSILFSRIVGEKGKVYSFEPSSEVSSALALTIDRLANTTLLPFGLSDKESDGFLFIPEDASAASLADWTNESLGKVHKISCQIKRLDDLLANNEVPRPDFIKCDVEGAEELVFRGGLEILDCKDAPIILFEVNEEASKGFNLSKTGAMDFLASLEKADFSFFDARTDALSQISEIPPPLPSALAVNILAVPKAKLNRLSN
;
A
#
# COMPACT_ATOMS: atom_id res chain seq x y z
N ALA A 1 -14.12 11.31 11.26
CA ALA A 1 -12.97 10.80 12.00
C ALA A 1 -12.32 9.83 11.05
N ASP A 2 -11.05 10.06 10.74
CA ASP A 2 -10.48 9.54 9.51
C ASP A 2 -9.95 8.10 9.72
N ILE A 3 -10.16 7.26 8.71
CA ILE A 3 -9.68 5.88 8.67
C ILE A 3 -8.51 5.80 7.70
N VAL A 4 -7.37 5.29 8.17
CA VAL A 4 -6.18 5.06 7.36
C VAL A 4 -5.88 3.57 7.27
N PHE A 5 -5.63 3.09 6.06
CA PHE A 5 -5.00 1.79 5.83
C PHE A 5 -3.51 1.99 5.54
N ASP A 6 -2.66 1.33 6.31
CA ASP A 6 -1.21 1.26 6.14
C ASP A 6 -0.88 -0.15 5.61
N ILE A 7 -0.88 -0.30 4.28
CA ILE A 7 -0.68 -1.58 3.60
C ILE A 7 0.82 -1.76 3.31
N GLY A 8 1.38 -2.86 3.81
CA GLY A 8 2.83 -3.04 3.91
C GLY A 8 3.38 -2.15 5.02
N ALA A 9 2.86 -2.34 6.23
CA ALA A 9 3.18 -1.51 7.38
C ALA A 9 4.61 -1.73 7.91
N HIS A 10 5.26 -2.84 7.53
CA HIS A 10 6.60 -3.23 7.95
C HIS A 10 6.74 -3.12 9.49
N ILE A 11 7.77 -2.45 10.01
CA ILE A 11 7.97 -2.26 11.46
C ILE A 11 7.10 -1.15 12.09
N GLY A 12 6.22 -0.48 11.32
CA GLY A 12 5.21 0.44 11.84
C GLY A 12 5.59 1.92 11.86
N PHE A 13 6.58 2.34 11.07
CA PHE A 13 6.97 3.75 10.99
C PHE A 13 5.80 4.66 10.58
N TYR A 14 5.14 4.32 9.47
CA TYR A 14 3.98 5.06 8.97
C TYR A 14 2.76 4.86 9.88
N SER A 15 2.57 3.68 10.46
CA SER A 15 1.51 3.43 11.43
C SER A 15 1.55 4.40 12.63
N ILE A 16 2.74 4.70 13.17
CA ILE A 16 2.89 5.73 14.23
C ILE A 16 2.52 7.12 13.71
N LEU A 17 3.00 7.49 12.52
CA LEU A 17 2.75 8.80 11.94
C LEU A 17 1.25 9.00 11.71
N PHE A 18 0.58 8.04 11.07
CA PHE A 18 -0.85 8.10 10.79
C PHE A 18 -1.68 8.09 12.07
N SER A 19 -1.32 7.29 13.08
CA SER A 19 -2.01 7.26 14.38
C SER A 19 -2.07 8.65 15.03
N ARG A 20 -0.99 9.43 14.91
CA ARG A 20 -0.93 10.82 15.39
C ARG A 20 -1.72 11.79 14.50
N ILE A 21 -1.62 11.66 13.18
CA ILE A 21 -2.29 12.55 12.21
C ILE A 21 -3.81 12.44 12.32
N VAL A 22 -4.36 11.22 12.41
CA VAL A 22 -5.82 11.01 12.46
C VAL A 22 -6.43 11.35 13.83
N GLY A 23 -5.58 11.51 14.85
CA GLY A 23 -5.97 11.82 16.22
C GLY A 23 -6.72 10.69 16.94
N GLU A 24 -7.13 10.94 18.18
CA GLU A 24 -7.71 9.92 19.08
C GLU A 24 -8.99 9.25 18.56
N LYS A 25 -9.74 9.95 17.69
CA LYS A 25 -11.00 9.44 17.12
C LYS A 25 -10.82 8.73 15.78
N GLY A 26 -9.74 9.01 15.07
CA GLY A 26 -9.40 8.32 13.83
C GLY A 26 -8.84 6.93 14.13
N LYS A 27 -8.69 6.10 13.11
CA LYS A 27 -8.15 4.74 13.26
C LYS A 27 -7.17 4.40 12.15
N VAL A 28 -6.19 3.57 12.49
CA VAL A 28 -5.20 3.01 11.56
C VAL A 28 -5.33 1.50 11.54
N TYR A 29 -5.37 0.91 10.34
CA TYR A 29 -5.31 -0.53 10.13
C TYR A 29 -4.03 -0.85 9.37
N SER A 30 -3.13 -1.58 10.02
CA SER A 30 -1.77 -1.86 9.56
C SER A 30 -1.69 -3.30 9.07
N PHE A 31 -1.44 -3.49 7.77
CA PHE A 31 -1.38 -4.81 7.13
C PHE A 31 0.08 -5.23 6.95
N GLU A 32 0.45 -6.39 7.51
CA GLU A 32 1.81 -6.93 7.43
C GLU A 32 1.79 -8.47 7.39
N PRO A 33 2.01 -9.10 6.22
CA PRO A 33 1.98 -10.56 6.08
C PRO A 33 3.15 -11.31 6.74
N SER A 34 4.31 -10.68 6.96
CA SER A 34 5.48 -11.36 7.51
C SER A 34 5.29 -11.61 9.00
N SER A 35 5.24 -12.87 9.41
CA SER A 35 5.14 -13.24 10.83
C SER A 35 6.33 -12.73 11.66
N GLU A 36 7.52 -12.64 11.05
CA GLU A 36 8.72 -12.12 11.70
C GLU A 36 8.65 -10.61 11.91
N VAL A 37 8.23 -9.86 10.88
CA VAL A 37 8.12 -8.40 10.94
C VAL A 37 6.91 -7.95 11.76
N SER A 38 5.76 -8.61 11.61
CA SER A 38 4.53 -8.29 12.33
C SER A 38 4.68 -8.43 13.85
N SER A 39 5.60 -9.26 14.33
CA SER A 39 5.97 -9.32 15.75
C SER A 39 6.61 -8.01 16.24
N ALA A 40 7.50 -7.41 15.45
CA ALA A 40 8.07 -6.10 15.74
C ALA A 40 7.02 -4.99 15.60
N LEU A 41 6.19 -5.05 14.56
CA LEU A 41 5.06 -4.12 14.37
C LEU A 41 4.11 -4.13 15.56
N ALA A 42 3.76 -5.30 16.09
CA ALA A 42 2.90 -5.44 17.26
C ALA A 42 3.46 -4.66 18.47
N LEU A 43 4.78 -4.75 18.71
CA LEU A 43 5.44 -3.96 19.77
C LEU A 43 5.41 -2.46 19.48
N THR A 44 5.60 -2.07 18.22
CA THR A 44 5.53 -0.67 17.79
C THR A 44 4.15 -0.06 18.04
N ILE A 45 3.08 -0.81 17.73
CA ILE A 45 1.70 -0.31 17.81
C ILE A 45 1.02 -0.57 19.15
N ASP A 46 1.59 -1.36 20.06
CA ASP A 46 1.01 -1.71 21.38
C ASP A 46 0.59 -0.48 22.20
N ARG A 47 1.30 0.64 22.01
CA ARG A 47 1.01 1.91 22.71
C ARG A 47 0.06 2.84 21.97
N LEU A 48 -0.44 2.44 20.80
CA LEU A 48 -1.31 3.23 19.94
C LEU A 48 -2.75 2.75 20.13
N ALA A 49 -3.54 3.49 20.92
CA ALA A 49 -4.91 3.13 21.24
C ALA A 49 -5.86 3.06 20.02
N ASN A 50 -5.44 3.62 18.88
CA ASN A 50 -6.23 3.73 17.66
C ASN A 50 -5.64 2.95 16.46
N THR A 51 -4.72 2.02 16.69
CA THR A 51 -4.08 1.24 15.62
C THR A 51 -4.39 -0.25 15.79
N THR A 52 -4.68 -0.95 14.69
CA THR A 52 -4.95 -2.40 14.67
C THR A 52 -4.01 -3.10 13.68
N LEU A 53 -3.34 -4.15 14.12
CA LEU A 53 -2.53 -5.03 13.27
C LEU A 53 -3.41 -6.08 12.57
N LEU A 54 -3.21 -6.24 11.27
CA LEU A 54 -3.78 -7.26 10.42
C LEU A 54 -2.64 -8.10 9.81
N PRO A 55 -2.34 -9.28 10.37
CA PRO A 55 -1.12 -10.05 10.04
C PRO A 55 -1.30 -10.90 8.76
N PHE A 56 -1.74 -10.26 7.68
CA PHE A 56 -1.95 -10.90 6.37
C PHE A 56 -1.69 -9.90 5.25
N GLY A 57 -1.43 -10.42 4.05
CA GLY A 57 -1.18 -9.65 2.85
C GLY A 57 -2.48 -9.38 2.09
N LEU A 58 -2.41 -8.43 1.17
CA LEU A 58 -3.52 -8.12 0.26
C LEU A 58 -3.12 -8.43 -1.19
N SER A 59 -4.07 -8.91 -1.97
CA SER A 59 -3.89 -9.17 -3.40
C SER A 59 -5.25 -9.24 -4.11
N ASP A 60 -5.25 -9.61 -5.40
CA ASP A 60 -6.43 -9.74 -6.25
C ASP A 60 -7.27 -10.99 -5.95
N LYS A 61 -6.74 -11.92 -5.14
CA LYS A 61 -7.38 -13.17 -4.75
C LYS A 61 -7.01 -13.58 -3.32
N GLU A 62 -7.92 -14.31 -2.68
CA GLU A 62 -7.65 -14.98 -1.42
C GLU A 62 -6.83 -16.25 -1.67
N SER A 63 -5.75 -16.44 -0.91
CA SER A 63 -4.92 -17.64 -0.99
C SER A 63 -3.98 -17.76 0.21
N ASP A 64 -3.54 -18.97 0.51
CA ASP A 64 -2.28 -19.18 1.21
C ASP A 64 -1.13 -18.95 0.20
N GLY A 65 -0.18 -18.08 0.56
CA GLY A 65 0.92 -17.68 -0.31
C GLY A 65 2.26 -17.70 0.40
N PHE A 66 3.29 -17.21 -0.29
CA PHE A 66 4.62 -17.04 0.26
C PHE A 66 5.10 -15.61 0.04
N LEU A 67 5.68 -15.02 1.07
CA LEU A 67 6.58 -13.88 0.95
C LEU A 67 7.99 -14.39 0.65
N PHE A 68 8.67 -13.67 -0.22
CA PHE A 68 10.06 -13.80 -0.58
C PHE A 68 10.81 -12.65 0.10
N ILE A 69 11.65 -12.99 1.09
CA ILE A 69 12.37 -12.03 1.91
C ILE A 69 13.87 -12.10 1.55
N PRO A 70 14.47 -10.99 1.07
CA PRO A 70 15.92 -10.90 0.88
C PRO A 70 16.67 -11.07 2.22
N GLU A 71 17.93 -11.50 2.19
CA GLU A 71 18.72 -11.80 3.40
C GLU A 71 18.93 -10.56 4.31
N ASP A 72 18.87 -9.35 3.75
CA ASP A 72 18.92 -8.09 4.51
C ASP A 72 17.56 -7.62 5.05
N ALA A 73 16.49 -8.38 4.79
CA ALA A 73 15.10 -8.11 5.14
C ALA A 73 14.57 -6.74 4.70
N SER A 74 15.27 -6.07 3.77
CA SER A 74 14.98 -4.68 3.42
C SER A 74 13.73 -4.50 2.57
N ALA A 75 13.32 -5.55 1.86
CA ALA A 75 12.24 -5.47 0.86
C ALA A 75 11.53 -6.82 0.66
N ALA A 76 10.77 -7.24 1.69
CA ALA A 76 9.94 -8.44 1.63
C ALA A 76 8.80 -8.25 0.60
N SER A 77 8.68 -9.18 -0.35
CA SER A 77 7.70 -9.09 -1.43
C SER A 77 6.95 -10.40 -1.64
N LEU A 78 5.76 -10.38 -2.21
CA LEU A 78 5.01 -11.58 -2.59
C LEU A 78 5.58 -12.30 -3.84
N ALA A 79 6.64 -11.77 -4.45
CA ALA A 79 7.38 -12.41 -5.55
C ALA A 79 8.89 -12.31 -5.35
N ASP A 80 9.63 -13.27 -5.90
CA ASP A 80 11.10 -13.23 -5.96
C ASP A 80 11.55 -12.28 -7.07
N TRP A 81 11.67 -10.99 -6.75
CA TRP A 81 12.20 -9.99 -7.68
C TRP A 81 13.72 -9.82 -7.58
N THR A 82 14.35 -10.49 -6.60
CA THR A 82 15.77 -10.28 -6.29
C THR A 82 16.71 -10.89 -7.32
N ASN A 83 16.26 -11.83 -8.17
CA ASN A 83 17.07 -12.50 -9.18
C ASN A 83 18.45 -12.97 -8.64
N GLU A 84 18.51 -13.47 -7.40
CA GLU A 84 19.73 -13.85 -6.66
C GLU A 84 20.73 -12.70 -6.38
N SER A 85 20.43 -11.47 -6.79
CA SER A 85 21.33 -10.30 -6.64
C SER A 85 21.42 -9.77 -5.21
N LEU A 86 20.43 -10.07 -4.36
CA LEU A 86 20.39 -9.70 -2.93
C LEU A 86 20.71 -10.89 -1.99
N GLY A 87 21.28 -11.98 -2.51
CA GLY A 87 21.67 -13.14 -1.71
C GLY A 87 20.57 -14.20 -1.57
N LYS A 88 20.54 -14.93 -0.44
CA LYS A 88 19.57 -16.02 -0.23
C LYS A 88 18.18 -15.46 0.08
N VAL A 89 17.17 -15.93 -0.65
CA VAL A 89 15.77 -15.57 -0.43
C VAL A 89 15.09 -16.58 0.48
N HIS A 90 14.48 -16.09 1.56
CA HIS A 90 13.68 -16.89 2.48
C HIS A 90 12.20 -16.87 2.05
N LYS A 91 11.54 -18.02 2.08
CA LYS A 91 10.10 -18.13 1.83
C LYS A 91 9.35 -18.23 3.15
N ILE A 92 8.48 -17.28 3.44
CA ILE A 92 7.61 -17.30 4.62
C ILE A 92 6.17 -17.48 4.16
N SER A 93 5.48 -18.51 4.66
CA SER A 93 4.06 -18.69 4.39
C SER A 93 3.25 -17.57 5.01
N CYS A 94 2.31 -17.00 4.27
CA CYS A 94 1.42 -15.96 4.75
C CYS A 94 0.00 -16.15 4.21
N GLN A 95 -0.98 -15.60 4.92
CA GLN A 95 -2.33 -15.48 4.41
C GLN A 95 -2.43 -14.25 3.49
N ILE A 96 -3.17 -14.38 2.40
CA ILE A 96 -3.45 -13.29 1.46
C ILE A 96 -4.97 -13.20 1.32
N LYS A 97 -5.51 -11.98 1.44
CA LYS A 97 -6.93 -11.68 1.31
C LYS A 97 -7.19 -10.61 0.26
N ARG A 98 -8.42 -10.49 -0.22
CA ARG A 98 -8.86 -9.34 -1.02
C ARG A 98 -9.37 -8.23 -0.12
N LEU A 99 -9.11 -6.98 -0.53
CA LEU A 99 -9.51 -5.82 0.24
C LEU A 99 -11.04 -5.65 0.26
N ASP A 100 -11.72 -5.87 -0.85
CA ASP A 100 -13.19 -5.80 -0.93
C ASP A 100 -13.86 -6.79 0.04
N ASP A 101 -13.32 -8.01 0.17
CA ASP A 101 -13.89 -9.06 1.03
C ASP A 101 -13.86 -8.66 2.51
N LEU A 102 -12.80 -7.96 2.96
CA LEU A 102 -12.71 -7.45 4.32
C LEU A 102 -13.80 -6.43 4.66
N LEU A 103 -14.15 -5.56 3.70
CA LEU A 103 -15.22 -4.59 3.90
C LEU A 103 -16.59 -5.27 3.83
N ALA A 104 -16.79 -6.17 2.87
CA ALA A 104 -18.04 -6.92 2.73
C ALA A 104 -18.37 -7.74 4.00
N ASN A 105 -17.34 -8.30 4.65
CA ASN A 105 -17.46 -9.04 5.90
C ASN A 105 -17.47 -8.17 7.16
N ASN A 106 -17.36 -6.85 7.03
CA ASN A 106 -17.22 -5.90 8.16
C ASN A 106 -16.00 -6.18 9.06
N GLU A 107 -14.93 -6.76 8.51
CA GLU A 107 -13.65 -6.97 9.22
C GLU A 107 -12.91 -5.63 9.40
N VAL A 108 -13.07 -4.71 8.45
CA VAL A 108 -12.52 -3.34 8.51
C VAL A 108 -13.56 -2.31 8.04
N PRO A 109 -13.52 -1.08 8.55
CA PRO A 109 -14.35 0.01 8.03
C PRO A 109 -13.79 0.53 6.71
N ARG A 110 -14.57 1.35 6.00
CA ARG A 110 -14.11 2.00 4.78
C ARG A 110 -12.97 3.00 5.07
N PRO A 111 -11.86 2.98 4.30
CA PRO A 111 -10.77 3.93 4.48
C PRO A 111 -11.07 5.30 3.85
N ASP A 112 -10.54 6.35 4.46
CA ASP A 112 -10.46 7.69 3.88
C ASP A 112 -9.16 7.91 3.10
N PHE A 113 -8.09 7.22 3.54
CA PHE A 113 -6.75 7.27 3.00
C PHE A 113 -6.09 5.88 3.03
N ILE A 114 -5.33 5.55 1.99
CA ILE A 114 -4.54 4.32 1.87
C ILE A 114 -3.09 4.70 1.61
N LYS A 115 -2.15 4.17 2.41
CA LYS A 115 -0.75 4.00 2.00
C LYS A 115 -0.57 2.57 1.54
N CYS A 116 0.00 2.37 0.35
CA CYS A 116 0.24 1.04 -0.22
C CYS A 116 1.67 0.97 -0.73
N ASP A 117 2.51 0.22 -0.02
CA ASP A 117 3.86 -0.08 -0.48
C ASP A 117 4.13 -1.51 -0.05
N VAL A 118 4.06 -2.40 -1.03
CA VAL A 118 4.05 -3.86 -0.88
C VAL A 118 5.08 -4.48 -1.82
N GLU A 119 6.12 -3.70 -2.13
CA GLU A 119 7.27 -4.11 -2.93
C GLU A 119 6.84 -4.74 -4.26
N GLY A 120 6.06 -3.99 -5.06
CA GLY A 120 5.75 -4.31 -6.46
C GLY A 120 4.40 -4.97 -6.71
N ALA A 121 3.65 -5.33 -5.66
CA ALA A 121 2.33 -5.95 -5.74
C ALA A 121 1.15 -4.95 -5.71
N GLU A 122 1.40 -3.64 -5.81
CA GLU A 122 0.41 -2.58 -5.61
C GLU A 122 -0.80 -2.74 -6.54
N GLU A 123 -0.55 -3.09 -7.81
CA GLU A 123 -1.62 -3.35 -8.78
C GLU A 123 -2.55 -4.48 -8.33
N LEU A 124 -2.00 -5.57 -7.77
CA LEU A 124 -2.81 -6.71 -7.31
C LEU A 124 -3.65 -6.33 -6.09
N VAL A 125 -3.07 -5.57 -5.15
CA VAL A 125 -3.82 -5.01 -4.00
C VAL A 125 -5.00 -4.19 -4.50
N PHE A 126 -4.78 -3.31 -5.48
CA PHE A 126 -5.84 -2.45 -6.02
C PHE A 126 -6.90 -3.23 -6.78
N ARG A 127 -6.52 -4.26 -7.55
CA ARG A 127 -7.47 -5.18 -8.20
C ARG A 127 -8.33 -5.93 -7.18
N GLY A 128 -7.77 -6.26 -6.02
CA GLY A 128 -8.50 -6.85 -4.89
C GLY A 128 -9.43 -5.89 -4.15
N GLY A 129 -9.34 -4.58 -4.43
CA GLY A 129 -10.14 -3.51 -3.82
C GLY A 129 -11.00 -2.73 -4.84
N LEU A 130 -11.34 -3.33 -5.98
CA LEU A 130 -12.05 -2.64 -7.07
C LEU A 130 -13.31 -1.92 -6.58
N GLU A 131 -14.13 -2.56 -5.74
CA GLU A 131 -15.41 -1.99 -5.30
C GLU A 131 -15.21 -0.75 -4.42
N ILE A 132 -14.18 -0.79 -3.55
CA ILE A 132 -13.88 0.33 -2.66
C ILE A 132 -13.14 1.47 -3.35
N LEU A 133 -12.45 1.17 -4.46
CA LEU A 133 -11.65 2.12 -5.22
C LEU A 133 -12.44 2.77 -6.35
N ASP A 134 -13.34 2.05 -7.04
CA ASP A 134 -14.14 2.60 -8.15
C ASP A 134 -15.53 3.10 -7.69
N CYS A 135 -15.51 4.18 -6.91
CA CYS A 135 -16.69 4.78 -6.33
C CYS A 135 -16.50 6.28 -6.06
N LYS A 136 -17.59 7.01 -5.84
CA LYS A 136 -17.54 8.47 -5.62
C LYS A 136 -16.77 8.89 -4.37
N ASP A 137 -16.83 8.07 -3.33
CA ASP A 137 -16.18 8.32 -2.03
C ASP A 137 -14.88 7.53 -1.88
N ALA A 138 -14.20 7.23 -3.00
CA ALA A 138 -12.93 6.49 -3.00
C ALA A 138 -11.89 7.15 -2.07
N PRO A 139 -10.99 6.38 -1.46
CA PRO A 139 -9.92 6.92 -0.62
C PRO A 139 -8.90 7.70 -1.45
N ILE A 140 -8.16 8.60 -0.80
CA ILE A 140 -6.89 9.09 -1.36
C ILE A 140 -5.85 7.97 -1.19
N ILE A 141 -5.00 7.75 -2.19
CA ILE A 141 -4.02 6.67 -2.17
C ILE A 141 -2.63 7.25 -2.35
N LEU A 142 -1.73 6.97 -1.42
CA LEU A 142 -0.29 7.12 -1.60
C LEU A 142 0.28 5.73 -1.88
N PHE A 143 0.98 5.56 -2.99
CA PHE A 143 1.57 4.27 -3.32
C PHE A 143 2.96 4.39 -3.92
N GLU A 144 3.77 3.36 -3.69
CA GLU A 144 5.11 3.26 -4.24
C GLU A 144 5.10 2.57 -5.62
N VAL A 145 5.95 3.05 -6.52
CA VAL A 145 6.25 2.42 -7.79
C VAL A 145 7.71 2.00 -7.78
N ASN A 146 7.95 0.70 -7.79
CA ASN A 146 9.27 0.09 -7.90
C ASN A 146 9.30 -0.83 -9.13
N GLU A 147 9.98 -0.39 -10.20
CA GLU A 147 9.96 -1.09 -11.50
C GLU A 147 10.54 -2.50 -11.42
N GLU A 148 11.63 -2.71 -10.66
CA GLU A 148 12.26 -4.02 -10.54
C GLU A 148 11.40 -4.97 -9.72
N ALA A 149 10.78 -4.47 -8.64
CA ALA A 149 9.89 -5.28 -7.81
C ALA A 149 8.62 -5.71 -8.59
N SER A 150 7.99 -4.80 -9.34
CA SER A 150 6.81 -5.12 -10.16
C SER A 150 7.10 -6.18 -11.23
N LYS A 151 8.31 -6.19 -11.81
CA LYS A 151 8.72 -7.23 -12.78
C LYS A 151 8.70 -8.63 -12.16
N GLY A 152 8.99 -8.77 -10.87
CA GLY A 152 8.88 -10.05 -10.14
C GLY A 152 7.48 -10.67 -10.20
N PHE A 153 6.45 -9.84 -10.36
CA PHE A 153 5.05 -10.26 -10.51
C PHE A 153 4.59 -10.38 -11.97
N ASN A 154 5.48 -10.17 -12.95
CA ASN A 154 5.14 -9.96 -14.36
C ASN A 154 4.19 -8.78 -14.58
N LEU A 155 4.32 -7.72 -13.77
CA LEU A 155 3.52 -6.50 -13.87
C LEU A 155 4.32 -5.38 -14.54
N SER A 156 3.60 -4.43 -15.14
CA SER A 156 4.19 -3.20 -15.65
C SER A 156 4.48 -2.25 -14.50
N LYS A 157 5.55 -1.46 -14.59
CA LYS A 157 5.80 -0.33 -13.67
C LYS A 157 4.64 0.66 -13.59
N THR A 158 3.85 0.78 -14.67
CA THR A 158 2.68 1.66 -14.74
C THR A 158 1.41 0.98 -14.29
N GLY A 159 1.41 -0.34 -14.07
CA GLY A 159 0.19 -1.14 -13.99
C GLY A 159 -0.76 -0.71 -12.87
N ALA A 160 -0.22 -0.34 -11.70
CA ALA A 160 -1.01 0.22 -10.60
C ALA A 160 -1.65 1.57 -10.96
N MET A 161 -0.89 2.48 -11.58
CA MET A 161 -1.39 3.79 -12.03
C MET A 161 -2.41 3.63 -13.16
N ASP A 162 -2.15 2.76 -14.13
CA ASP A 162 -3.04 2.46 -15.27
C ASP A 162 -4.37 1.87 -14.77
N PHE A 163 -4.30 0.94 -13.80
CA PHE A 163 -5.49 0.37 -13.18
C PHE A 163 -6.32 1.45 -12.48
N LEU A 164 -5.71 2.28 -11.62
CA LEU A 164 -6.41 3.37 -10.94
C LEU A 164 -6.99 4.39 -11.93
N ALA A 165 -6.28 4.69 -13.02
CA ALA A 165 -6.75 5.60 -14.07
C ALA A 165 -7.97 5.04 -14.83
N SER A 166 -8.14 3.73 -14.87
CA SER A 166 -9.30 3.08 -15.49
C SER A 166 -10.58 3.14 -14.66
N LEU A 167 -10.51 3.58 -13.40
CA LEU A 167 -11.65 3.61 -12.48
C LEU A 167 -12.51 4.87 -12.68
N GLU A 168 -13.46 4.79 -13.61
CA GLU A 168 -14.27 5.93 -14.07
C GLU A 168 -15.12 6.60 -12.98
N LYS A 169 -15.58 5.87 -11.95
CA LYS A 169 -16.43 6.47 -10.90
C LYS A 169 -15.61 7.33 -9.94
N ALA A 170 -14.36 6.95 -9.70
CA ALA A 170 -13.44 7.69 -8.84
C ALA A 170 -12.72 8.80 -9.60
N ASP A 171 -12.38 8.57 -10.89
CA ASP A 171 -11.74 9.53 -11.78
C ASP A 171 -10.46 10.11 -11.13
N PHE A 172 -9.49 9.22 -10.88
CA PHE A 172 -8.26 9.55 -10.16
C PHE A 172 -7.35 10.49 -10.97
N SER A 173 -6.83 11.50 -10.28
CA SER A 173 -5.71 12.33 -10.74
C SER A 173 -4.45 11.97 -9.94
N PHE A 174 -3.29 12.03 -10.59
CA PHE A 174 -2.02 11.58 -10.01
C PHE A 174 -1.08 12.75 -9.78
N PHE A 175 -0.34 12.69 -8.68
CA PHE A 175 0.60 13.74 -8.27
C PHE A 175 1.93 13.13 -7.82
N ASP A 176 3.03 13.81 -8.16
CA ASP A 176 4.35 13.51 -7.61
C ASP A 176 4.45 14.03 -6.17
N ALA A 177 4.69 13.12 -5.23
CA ALA A 177 4.76 13.43 -3.79
C ALA A 177 6.18 13.74 -3.29
N ARG A 178 7.16 13.92 -4.18
CA ARG A 178 8.59 14.12 -3.82
C ARG A 178 9.02 15.58 -3.69
N THR A 179 8.22 16.51 -4.20
CA THR A 179 8.52 17.95 -4.17
C THR A 179 7.69 18.68 -3.12
N ASP A 180 8.18 19.82 -2.63
CA ASP A 180 7.45 20.68 -1.68
C ASP A 180 6.08 21.16 -2.21
N ALA A 181 5.86 21.05 -3.52
CA ALA A 181 4.57 21.24 -4.16
C ALA A 181 4.10 19.94 -4.81
N LEU A 182 2.84 19.55 -4.60
CA LEU A 182 2.21 18.45 -5.33
C LEU A 182 2.04 18.87 -6.81
N SER A 183 2.81 18.25 -7.69
CA SER A 183 2.71 18.50 -9.14
C SER A 183 1.88 17.39 -9.78
N GLN A 184 0.82 17.78 -10.51
CA GLN A 184 0.02 16.80 -11.23
C GLN A 184 0.84 16.18 -12.36
N ILE A 185 0.74 14.86 -12.52
CA ILE A 185 1.47 14.08 -13.51
C ILE A 185 0.52 13.24 -14.35
N SER A 186 0.89 13.03 -15.61
CA SER A 186 0.26 12.06 -16.52
C SER A 186 1.11 10.82 -16.73
N GLU A 187 2.38 10.85 -16.32
CA GLU A 187 3.35 9.77 -16.47
C GLU A 187 4.19 9.66 -15.21
N ILE A 188 4.66 8.45 -14.90
CA ILE A 188 5.50 8.19 -13.74
C ILE A 188 6.89 8.81 -14.00
N PRO A 189 7.33 9.78 -13.16
CA PRO A 189 8.63 10.39 -13.33
C PRO A 189 9.74 9.39 -13.00
N PRO A 190 10.98 9.60 -13.51
CA PRO A 190 12.09 8.73 -13.14
C PRO A 190 12.39 8.83 -11.63
N PRO A 191 12.90 7.76 -11.00
CA PRO A 191 13.32 7.81 -9.60
C PRO A 191 14.48 8.79 -9.39
N LEU A 192 14.61 9.29 -8.16
CA LEU A 192 15.75 10.13 -7.79
C LEU A 192 17.05 9.29 -7.84
N PRO A 193 18.24 9.90 -8.06
CA PRO A 193 19.49 9.14 -8.20
C PRO A 193 19.83 8.21 -7.03
N SER A 194 19.31 8.48 -5.83
CA SER A 194 19.52 7.69 -4.62
C SER A 194 18.31 6.83 -4.22
N ALA A 195 17.25 6.79 -5.02
CA ALA A 195 16.03 6.06 -4.74
C ALA A 195 15.78 5.02 -5.84
N LEU A 196 15.25 3.85 -5.46
CA LEU A 196 14.86 2.81 -6.41
C LEU A 196 13.39 2.91 -6.82
N ALA A 197 12.63 3.74 -6.11
CA ALA A 197 11.18 3.82 -6.25
C ALA A 197 10.66 5.27 -6.24
N VAL A 198 9.40 5.42 -6.64
CA VAL A 198 8.69 6.71 -6.73
C VAL A 198 7.38 6.64 -5.97
N ASN A 199 7.15 7.60 -5.07
CA ASN A 199 5.88 7.73 -4.38
C ASN A 199 4.91 8.60 -5.18
N ILE A 200 3.75 8.04 -5.48
CA ILE A 200 2.69 8.67 -6.26
C ILE A 200 1.45 8.85 -5.38
N LEU A 201 0.85 10.04 -5.43
CA LEU A 201 -0.42 10.32 -4.78
C LEU A 201 -1.54 10.28 -5.81
N ALA A 202 -2.44 9.31 -5.71
CA ALA A 202 -3.68 9.26 -6.46
C ALA A 202 -4.82 9.88 -5.65
N VAL A 203 -5.48 10.88 -6.23
CA VAL A 203 -6.57 11.63 -5.59
C VAL A 203 -7.83 11.51 -6.45
N PRO A 204 -8.93 10.97 -5.92
CA PRO A 204 -10.17 10.87 -6.68
C PRO A 204 -10.77 12.26 -6.89
N LYS A 205 -11.48 12.46 -8.00
CA LYS A 205 -12.04 13.76 -8.39
C LYS A 205 -12.79 14.47 -7.25
N ALA A 206 -13.58 13.71 -6.49
CA ALA A 206 -14.39 14.22 -5.39
C ALA A 206 -13.57 14.81 -4.22
N LYS A 207 -12.27 14.48 -4.12
CA LYS A 207 -11.37 14.91 -3.03
C LYS A 207 -10.26 15.86 -3.49
N LEU A 208 -10.23 16.28 -4.75
CA LEU A 208 -9.19 17.19 -5.29
C LEU A 208 -9.09 18.52 -4.52
N ASN A 209 -10.23 19.05 -4.06
CA ASN A 209 -10.28 20.26 -3.25
C ASN A 209 -9.53 20.15 -1.91
N ARG A 210 -9.21 18.94 -1.44
CA ARG A 210 -8.42 18.72 -0.22
C ARG A 210 -6.94 19.04 -0.40
N LEU A 211 -6.44 19.16 -1.64
CA LEU A 211 -5.04 19.50 -1.93
C LEU A 211 -4.76 21.01 -1.95
N SER A 212 -5.80 21.85 -1.92
CA SER A 212 -5.69 23.30 -2.17
C SER A 212 -5.62 24.16 -0.91
N ASN A 213 -5.28 23.58 0.25
CA ASN A 213 -5.20 24.29 1.54
C ASN A 213 -3.77 24.32 2.11
#